data_AF-W1Y6T7-F1
#
_entry.id   AF-W1Y6T7-F1
#
_cell.length_a   1.000
_cell.length_b   1.000
_cell.length_c   1.000
_cell.angle_alpha   90.00
_cell.angle_beta   90.00
_cell.angle_gamma   90.00
#
_symmetry.space_group_name_H-M   'P 1'
#
loop_
_entity.id
_entity.type
_entity.pdbx_description
1 polymer ?
#
loop_
_entity_poly.entity_id
_entity_poly.type
_entity_poly.pdbx_seq_one_letter_code
_entity_poly.pdbx_strand_id
1 'polypeptide(L)'
;AGAVAVTPVVEVTDTIRQIDGEGSRVIDRSALRAVQTPQGFDRVVITECHEQLSRDGGTVTDDISCCERYGHRATLVEGSRMALKITEPVDLD
;
A
#
# COMPACT_ATOMS: atom_id res chain seq x y z
N ALA A 1 -12.75 -17.57 -9.34
CA ALA A 1 -12.13 -17.32 -8.02
C ALA A 1 -11.74 -15.85 -7.93
N GLY A 2 -11.81 -15.24 -6.75
CA GLY A 2 -11.42 -13.83 -6.54
C GLY A 2 -9.92 -13.65 -6.29
N ALA A 3 -9.48 -12.40 -6.16
CA ALA A 3 -8.12 -12.07 -5.76
C ALA A 3 -7.88 -12.39 -4.27
N VAL A 4 -6.68 -12.86 -3.92
CA VAL A 4 -6.28 -13.15 -2.53
C VAL A 4 -6.06 -11.88 -1.72
N ALA A 5 -5.46 -10.86 -2.34
CA ALA A 5 -5.28 -9.53 -1.78
C ALA A 5 -5.57 -8.53 -2.88
N VAL A 6 -6.32 -7.47 -2.60
CA VAL A 6 -6.71 -6.44 -3.56
C VAL A 6 -6.68 -5.07 -2.91
N THR A 7 -6.14 -4.09 -3.64
CA THR A 7 -6.10 -2.71 -3.16
C THR A 7 -6.32 -1.70 -4.29
N PRO A 8 -7.14 -0.66 -4.07
CA PRO A 8 -7.27 0.45 -4.99
C PRO A 8 -6.00 1.28 -5.01
N VAL A 9 -5.60 1.71 -6.21
CA VAL A 9 -4.45 2.58 -6.39
C VAL A 9 -4.72 3.73 -7.36
N VAL A 10 -4.05 4.85 -7.15
CA VAL A 10 -4.08 6.00 -8.06
C VAL A 10 -2.67 6.40 -8.50
N GLU A 11 -2.58 7.10 -9.63
CA GLU A 11 -1.31 7.65 -10.12
C GLU A 11 -0.75 8.70 -9.17
N VAL A 12 0.57 8.70 -9.01
CA VAL A 12 1.28 9.74 -8.26
C VAL A 12 1.45 10.97 -9.15
N THR A 13 0.85 12.10 -8.74
CA THR A 13 0.88 13.35 -9.52
C THR A 13 1.98 14.32 -9.15
N ASP A 14 2.56 14.18 -7.97
CA ASP A 14 3.66 15.02 -7.54
C ASP A 14 5.01 14.44 -7.98
N THR A 15 6.02 15.28 -8.02
CA THR A 15 7.40 14.81 -8.22
C THR A 15 7.86 14.15 -6.94
N ILE A 16 8.13 12.84 -6.99
CA ILE A 16 8.64 12.11 -5.83
C ILE A 16 10.15 12.16 -5.82
N ARG A 17 10.70 12.52 -4.66
CA ARG A 17 12.14 12.41 -4.40
C ARG A 17 12.39 11.41 -3.29
N GLN A 18 13.37 10.53 -3.50
CA GLN A 18 13.92 9.70 -2.45
C GLN A 18 15.02 10.48 -1.73
N ILE A 19 14.93 10.56 -0.41
CA ILE A 19 15.93 11.16 0.47
C ILE A 19 16.76 10.04 1.09
N ASP A 20 18.08 10.22 1.17
CA ASP A 20 18.99 9.37 1.92
C ASP A 20 20.05 10.22 2.64
N GLY A 21 21.03 9.58 3.28
CA GLY A 21 22.08 10.27 4.05
C GLY A 21 22.99 11.18 3.21
N GLU A 22 22.99 11.02 1.89
CA GLU A 22 23.88 11.75 0.97
C GLU A 22 23.14 12.83 0.16
N GLY A 23 21.81 12.87 0.24
CA GLY A 23 21.00 13.93 -0.38
C GLY A 23 19.66 13.44 -0.90
N SER A 24 19.33 13.85 -2.12
CA SER A 24 18.01 13.58 -2.69
C SER A 24 18.05 13.36 -4.20
N ARG A 25 17.34 12.32 -4.66
CA ARG A 25 17.20 11.97 -6.08
C ARG A 25 15.72 11.89 -6.48
N VAL A 26 15.41 12.27 -7.72
CA VAL A 26 14.08 12.10 -8.30
C VAL A 26 13.86 10.62 -8.65
N ILE A 27 12.67 10.10 -8.36
CA ILE A 27 12.23 8.76 -8.78
C ILE A 27 11.23 8.91 -9.92
N ASP A 28 11.32 8.03 -10.93
CA ASP A 28 10.32 7.98 -12.00
C ASP A 28 8.96 7.56 -11.41
N ARG A 29 8.05 8.52 -11.34
CA ARG A 29 6.70 8.34 -10.79
C ARG A 29 5.77 7.55 -11.70
N SER A 30 6.11 7.36 -12.99
CA SER A 30 5.24 6.65 -13.94
C SER A 30 5.05 5.17 -13.54
N ALA A 31 6.08 4.59 -12.91
CA ALA A 31 6.07 3.26 -12.32
C ALA A 31 5.52 3.21 -10.87
N LEU A 32 5.11 4.34 -10.29
CA LEU A 32 4.63 4.42 -8.91
C LEU A 32 3.11 4.54 -8.85
N ARG A 33 2.55 4.03 -7.76
CA ARG A 33 1.13 4.13 -7.46
C ARG A 33 0.94 4.45 -5.97
N ALA A 34 0.03 5.35 -5.66
CA ALA A 34 -0.40 5.61 -4.30
C ALA A 34 -1.50 4.62 -3.91
N VAL A 35 -1.25 3.84 -2.86
CA VAL A 35 -2.18 2.85 -2.34
C VAL A 35 -3.27 3.53 -1.54
N GLN A 36 -4.52 3.08 -1.72
CA GLN A 36 -5.69 3.59 -1.01
C GLN A 36 -6.32 2.48 -0.16
N THR A 37 -7.28 2.86 0.68
CA THR A 37 -8.18 1.95 1.39
C THR A 37 -9.61 2.15 0.87
N PRO A 38 -10.53 1.18 0.99
CA PRO A 38 -10.41 -0.12 1.67
C PRO A 38 -9.51 -1.12 0.92
N GLN A 39 -8.87 -2.01 1.67
CA GLN A 39 -8.11 -3.16 1.16
C GLN A 39 -8.92 -4.44 1.39
N GLY A 40 -8.91 -5.36 0.43
CA GLY A 40 -9.66 -6.61 0.49
C GLY A 40 -8.73 -7.82 0.51
N PHE A 41 -9.09 -8.85 1.30
CA PHE A 41 -8.27 -10.04 1.48
C PHE A 41 -9.10 -11.31 1.61
N ASP A 42 -8.51 -12.44 1.20
CA ASP A 42 -8.92 -13.73 1.73
C ASP A 42 -8.63 -13.77 3.23
N ARG A 43 -9.67 -14.10 4.01
CA ARG A 43 -9.63 -14.05 5.48
C ARG A 43 -8.56 -15.00 6.06
N VAL A 44 -8.43 -16.20 5.52
CA VAL A 44 -7.48 -17.20 6.03
C VAL A 44 -6.07 -16.70 5.80
N VAL A 45 -5.80 -16.25 4.57
CA VAL A 45 -4.48 -15.74 4.18
C VAL A 45 -4.04 -14.56 5.04
N ILE A 46 -4.87 -13.51 5.18
CA ILE A 46 -4.46 -12.32 5.95
C ILE A 46 -4.24 -12.64 7.43
N THR A 47 -5.01 -13.58 7.99
CA THR A 47 -4.82 -14.02 9.38
C THR A 47 -3.49 -14.74 9.55
N GLU A 48 -3.18 -15.71 8.67
CA GLU A 48 -1.92 -16.45 8.70
C GLU A 48 -0.70 -15.55 8.48
N CYS A 49 -0.80 -14.54 7.60
CA CYS A 49 0.25 -13.55 7.38
C CYS A 49 0.53 -12.74 8.65
N HIS A 50 -0.51 -12.24 9.33
CA HIS A 50 -0.34 -11.48 10.58
C HIS A 50 0.19 -12.33 11.73
N GLU A 51 -0.22 -13.60 11.84
CA GLU A 51 0.35 -14.53 12.82
C GLU A 51 1.84 -14.80 12.57
N GLN A 52 2.24 -14.96 11.31
CA GLN A 52 3.65 -15.09 10.93
C GLN A 52 4.42 -13.80 11.22
N LEU A 53 3.86 -12.63 10.89
CA LEU A 53 4.47 -11.33 11.18
C LEU A 53 4.75 -11.15 12.67
N SER A 54 3.79 -11.53 13.51
CA SER A 54 3.93 -11.49 14.96
C SER A 54 5.03 -12.43 15.46
N ARG A 55 5.14 -13.64 14.90
CA ARG A 55 6.19 -14.61 15.25
C ARG A 55 7.58 -14.14 14.83
N ASP A 56 7.68 -13.47 13.68
CA ASP A 56 8.94 -12.95 13.16
C ASP A 56 9.37 -11.63 13.84
N GLY A 57 8.48 -11.00 14.61
CA GLY A 57 8.71 -9.67 15.21
C GLY A 57 8.85 -8.56 14.17
N GLY A 58 8.25 -8.73 12.99
CA GLY A 58 8.35 -7.78 11.89
C GLY A 58 7.36 -6.62 12.00
N THR A 59 7.59 -5.56 11.20
CA THR A 59 6.67 -4.44 11.01
C THR A 59 6.39 -4.24 9.53
N VAL A 60 5.17 -3.78 9.23
CA VAL A 60 4.70 -3.44 7.87
C VAL A 60 3.91 -2.13 7.94
N THR A 61 3.82 -1.43 6.82
CA THR A 61 3.13 -0.13 6.72
C THR A 61 1.64 -0.25 6.43
N ASP A 62 1.20 -1.36 5.82
CA ASP A 62 -0.19 -1.70 5.56
C ASP A 62 -0.41 -3.22 5.45
N ASP A 63 -1.67 -3.64 5.35
CA ASP A 63 -2.04 -5.07 5.30
C ASP A 63 -1.64 -5.74 3.98
N ILE A 64 -1.58 -4.98 2.88
CA ILE A 64 -1.05 -5.45 1.60
C ILE A 64 0.42 -5.87 1.73
N SER A 65 1.24 -5.03 2.35
CA SER A 65 2.65 -5.33 2.60
C SER A 65 2.83 -6.57 3.49
N CYS A 66 1.89 -6.85 4.40
CA CYS A 66 1.87 -8.08 5.18
C CYS A 66 1.72 -9.30 4.27
N CYS A 67 0.71 -9.31 3.39
CA CYS A 67 0.50 -10.38 2.42
C CYS A 67 1.69 -10.58 1.47
N GLU A 68 2.23 -9.49 0.92
CA GLU A 68 3.35 -9.55 -0.02
C GLU A 68 4.63 -10.11 0.62
N ARG A 69 4.89 -9.76 1.88
CA ARG A 69 6.01 -10.31 2.66
C ARG A 69 5.98 -11.84 2.74
N TYR A 70 4.79 -12.44 2.82
CA TYR A 70 4.59 -13.89 2.89
C TYR A 70 4.22 -14.52 1.54
N GLY A 71 4.54 -13.84 0.43
CA GLY A 71 4.48 -14.39 -0.92
C GLY A 71 3.12 -14.28 -1.61
N HIS A 72 2.14 -13.60 -1.00
CA HIS A 72 0.84 -13.37 -1.62
C HIS A 72 0.86 -12.06 -2.42
N ARG A 73 0.69 -12.17 -3.75
CA ARG A 73 0.65 -11.00 -4.63
C ARG A 73 -0.64 -10.20 -4.44
N ALA A 74 -0.52 -8.89 -4.33
CA ALA A 74 -1.65 -7.99 -4.38
C ALA A 74 -2.12 -7.72 -5.82
N THR A 75 -3.44 -7.70 -6.00
CA THR A 75 -4.07 -7.20 -7.21
C THR A 75 -4.32 -5.71 -7.05
N LEU A 76 -3.71 -4.90 -7.91
CA LEU A 76 -3.97 -3.47 -7.93
C LEU A 76 -5.19 -3.21 -8.81
N VAL A 77 -6.16 -2.47 -8.29
CA VAL A 77 -7.35 -2.03 -9.04
C VAL A 77 -7.38 -0.51 -9.13
N GLU A 78 -8.09 0.01 -10.12
CA GLU A 78 -8.24 1.46 -10.27
C GLU A 78 -8.96 2.04 -9.05
N GLY A 79 -8.28 2.96 -8.37
CA GLY A 79 -8.83 3.73 -7.27
C GLY A 79 -9.48 5.02 -7.74
N SER A 80 -9.85 5.87 -6.77
CA SER A 80 -10.41 7.19 -7.06
C SER A 80 -9.75 8.22 -6.16
N ARG A 81 -9.40 9.38 -6.72
CA ARG A 81 -8.89 10.51 -5.92
C ARG A 81 -9.88 10.94 -4.84
N MET A 82 -11.17 10.65 -5.00
CA MET A 82 -12.19 10.91 -3.97
C MET A 82 -12.09 9.99 -2.76
N ALA A 83 -11.36 8.87 -2.85
CA ALA A 83 -11.06 7.98 -1.73
C ALA A 83 -9.76 8.41 -1.01
N LEU A 84 -9.44 9.71 -1.03
CA LEU A 84 -8.31 10.25 -0.28
C LEU A 84 -8.52 10.00 1.22
N LYS A 85 -7.42 9.75 1.92
CA LYS A 85 -7.44 9.56 3.35
C LYS A 85 -7.46 10.94 4.02
N ILE A 86 -8.52 11.24 4.76
CA ILE A 86 -8.59 12.47 5.55
C ILE A 86 -7.63 12.32 6.74
N THR A 87 -6.56 13.10 6.74
CA THR A 87 -5.48 13.08 7.73
C THR A 87 -5.06 14.46 8.21
N GLU A 88 -5.30 15.50 7.40
CA GLU A 88 -4.97 16.88 7.68
C GLU A 88 -6.23 17.76 7.55
N PRO A 89 -6.29 18.93 8.22
CA PRO A 89 -7.46 19.81 8.13
C PRO A 89 -7.82 20.22 6.70
N VAL A 90 -6.83 20.38 5.82
CA VAL A 90 -7.03 20.78 4.41
C VAL A 90 -7.77 19.71 3.59
N ASP A 91 -7.80 18.45 4.04
CA ASP A 91 -8.51 17.38 3.34
C ASP A 91 -10.04 17.54 3.36
N LEU A 92 -10.57 18.50 4.13
CA LEU A 92 -12.00 18.80 4.26
C LEU A 92 -12.49 19.98 3.41
N ASP A 93 -11.57 20.73 2.79
CA ASP A 93 -11.87 21.90 1.96
C ASP A 93 -12.10 21.53 0.48
#